data_AF-A0ABD7EL14-F1
#
_entry.id   AF-A0ABD7EL14-F1
#
_cell.length_a   1.000
_cell.length_b   1.000
_cell.length_c   1.000
_cell.angle_alpha   90.00
_cell.angle_beta   90.00
_cell.angle_gamma   90.00
#
_symmetry.space_group_name_H-M   'P 1'
#
loop_
_entity.id
_entity.type
_entity.pdbx_description
1 polymer ?
#
loop_
_entity_poly.entity_id
_entity_poly.type
_entity_poly.pdbx_seq_one_letter_code
_entity_poly.pdbx_strand_id
1 'polypeptide(L)'
;MSSTHLRTTSDRLRYLVLYEGIGLAMVAPLISQLFGQGVAEVGSLAIFFSIVATAWTYGWNLLFDKALLTLCGRTNKRPLDRFLHAFGYEASFMMLSLPCVMFWLDLGLWEALLLDLGFVAFYLVYIILFTWAYERIWPLPATAQQTA
;
A
#
# COMPACT_ATOMS: atom_id res chain seq x y z
N MET A 1 -16.85 9.88 31.30
CA MET A 1 -15.89 9.06 30.52
C MET A 1 -16.42 9.00 29.10
N SER A 2 -15.76 9.68 28.15
CA SER A 2 -16.21 9.66 26.75
C SER A 2 -16.01 8.24 26.20
N SER A 3 -17.10 7.54 25.90
CA SER A 3 -17.04 6.25 25.22
C SER A 3 -16.71 6.51 23.76
N THR A 4 -15.42 6.46 23.42
CA THR A 4 -14.98 6.48 22.02
C THR A 4 -15.58 5.27 21.31
N HIS A 5 -16.67 5.47 20.56
CA HIS A 5 -17.28 4.43 19.77
C HIS A 5 -16.36 4.10 18.58
N LEU A 6 -15.66 2.97 18.67
CA LEU A 6 -14.84 2.44 17.57
C LEU A 6 -15.74 1.81 16.51
N ARG A 7 -15.34 1.91 15.22
CA ARG A 7 -15.96 1.16 14.12
C ARG A 7 -15.95 -0.34 14.44
N THR A 8 -17.09 -0.98 14.25
CA THR A 8 -17.25 -2.44 14.44
C THR A 8 -16.40 -3.22 13.45
N THR A 9 -16.14 -4.49 13.75
CA THR A 9 -15.41 -5.40 12.84
C THR A 9 -16.09 -5.53 11.48
N SER A 10 -17.42 -5.60 11.46
CA SER A 10 -18.22 -5.65 10.23
C SER A 10 -18.04 -4.39 9.37
N ASP A 11 -18.03 -3.20 9.98
CA ASP A 11 -17.82 -1.95 9.26
C ASP A 11 -16.41 -1.86 8.67
N ARG A 12 -15.39 -2.32 9.42
CA ARG A 12 -14.00 -2.40 8.94
C ARG A 12 -13.85 -3.38 7.78
N LEU A 13 -14.54 -4.53 7.84
CA LEU A 13 -14.50 -5.52 6.76
C LEU A 13 -15.17 -4.97 5.50
N ARG A 14 -16.32 -4.31 5.63
CA ARG A 14 -16.98 -3.64 4.50
C ARG A 14 -16.08 -2.58 3.87
N TYR A 15 -15.46 -1.74 4.69
CA TYR A 15 -14.47 -0.75 4.23
C TYR A 15 -13.37 -1.43 3.40
N LEU A 16 -12.74 -2.47 3.95
CA LEU A 16 -11.64 -3.18 3.30
C LEU A 16 -12.07 -3.81 1.96
N VAL A 17 -13.19 -4.52 1.94
CA VAL A 17 -13.69 -5.19 0.74
C VAL A 17 -14.07 -4.20 -0.36
N LEU A 18 -14.72 -3.09 0.00
CA LEU A 18 -15.08 -2.04 -0.96
C LEU A 18 -13.83 -1.31 -1.47
N TYR A 19 -12.88 -1.01 -0.58
CA TYR A 19 -11.64 -0.34 -0.95
C TYR A 19 -10.84 -1.16 -1.96
N GLU A 20 -10.59 -2.44 -1.65
CA GLU A 20 -9.86 -3.34 -2.53
C GLU A 20 -10.63 -3.58 -3.83
N GLY A 21 -11.92 -3.92 -3.74
CA GLY A 21 -12.73 -4.27 -4.91
C GLY A 21 -12.87 -3.13 -5.92
N ILE A 22 -13.16 -1.91 -5.46
CA ILE A 22 -13.30 -0.75 -6.34
C ILE A 22 -11.93 -0.34 -6.90
N GLY A 23 -10.87 -0.37 -6.08
CA GLY A 23 -9.51 -0.08 -6.53
C GLY A 23 -9.09 -1.00 -7.66
N LEU A 24 -9.25 -2.31 -7.48
CA LEU A 24 -8.90 -3.33 -8.48
C LEU A 24 -9.74 -3.21 -9.75
N ALA A 25 -11.04 -2.90 -9.62
CA ALA A 25 -11.93 -2.67 -10.75
C ALA A 25 -11.58 -1.43 -11.59
N MET A 26 -10.89 -0.44 -11.01
CA MET A 26 -10.40 0.74 -11.75
C MET A 26 -9.01 0.49 -12.36
N VAL A 27 -8.11 -0.11 -11.59
CA VAL A 27 -6.70 -0.27 -11.95
C VAL A 27 -6.50 -1.32 -13.02
N ALA A 28 -7.16 -2.48 -12.91
CA ALA A 28 -6.98 -3.58 -13.85
C ALA A 28 -7.32 -3.20 -15.30
N PRO A 29 -8.47 -2.57 -15.62
CA PRO A 29 -8.74 -2.13 -16.98
C PRO A 29 -7.82 -1.00 -17.43
N LEU A 30 -7.42 -0.09 -16.54
CA LEU A 30 -6.50 1.00 -16.87
C LEU A 30 -5.16 0.46 -17.38
N ILE A 31 -4.58 -0.52 -16.69
CA ILE A 31 -3.32 -1.15 -17.09
C ILE A 31 -3.49 -1.94 -18.38
N SER A 32 -4.60 -2.68 -18.49
CA SER A 32 -4.94 -3.41 -19.71
C SER A 32 -5.03 -2.49 -20.93
N GLN A 33 -5.64 -1.31 -20.78
CA GLN A 33 -5.76 -0.33 -21.86
C GLN A 33 -4.45 0.39 -22.17
N LEU A 34 -3.65 0.74 -21.16
CA LEU A 34 -2.39 1.47 -21.36
C LEU A 34 -1.28 0.59 -21.95
N PHE A 35 -1.22 -0.67 -21.53
CA PHE A 35 -0.10 -1.57 -21.85
C PHE A 35 -0.51 -2.81 -22.65
N GLY A 36 -1.79 -2.92 -23.04
CA GLY A 36 -2.30 -4.05 -23.83
C GLY A 36 -2.34 -5.39 -23.09
N GLN A 37 -2.18 -5.38 -21.77
CA GLN A 37 -2.03 -6.58 -20.95
C GLN A 37 -3.38 -7.21 -20.59
N GLY A 38 -3.42 -8.52 -20.38
CA GLY A 38 -4.64 -9.19 -19.94
C GLY A 38 -5.00 -8.83 -18.49
N VAL A 39 -6.30 -8.60 -18.20
CA VAL A 39 -6.78 -8.34 -16.82
C VAL A 39 -6.39 -9.47 -15.85
N ALA A 40 -6.40 -10.72 -16.32
CA ALA A 40 -5.98 -11.87 -15.52
C ALA A 40 -4.47 -11.89 -15.22
N GLU A 41 -3.63 -11.40 -16.13
CA GLU A 41 -2.17 -11.30 -15.93
C GLU A 41 -1.85 -10.24 -14.90
N VAL A 42 -2.48 -9.07 -15.02
CA VAL A 42 -2.37 -7.97 -14.04
C VAL A 42 -2.85 -8.40 -12.66
N GLY A 43 -3.97 -9.11 -12.57
CA GLY A 43 -4.49 -9.66 -11.31
C GLY A 43 -3.55 -10.68 -10.68
N SER A 44 -2.97 -11.57 -11.48
CA SER A 44 -2.00 -12.57 -11.01
C SER A 44 -0.72 -11.92 -10.49
N LEU A 45 -0.23 -10.89 -11.19
CA LEU A 45 0.92 -10.10 -10.79
C LEU A 45 0.67 -9.36 -9.47
N ALA A 46 -0.52 -8.81 -9.27
CA ALA A 46 -0.90 -8.15 -8.02
C ALA A 46 -0.92 -9.12 -6.82
N ILE A 47 -1.46 -10.33 -7.00
CA ILE A 47 -1.45 -11.37 -5.96
C ILE A 47 -0.02 -11.77 -5.62
N PHE A 48 0.82 -12.00 -6.63
CA PHE A 48 2.25 -12.31 -6.45
C PHE A 48 2.95 -11.22 -5.65
N PHE A 49 2.78 -9.95 -6.04
CA PHE A 49 3.39 -8.83 -5.33
C PHE A 49 2.87 -8.66 -3.92
N SER A 50 1.60 -8.93 -3.63
CA SER A 50 1.08 -8.88 -2.25
C SER A 50 1.82 -9.85 -1.32
N ILE A 51 2.08 -11.08 -1.80
CA ILE A 51 2.82 -12.09 -1.04
C ILE A 51 4.28 -11.66 -0.89
N VAL A 52 4.93 -11.26 -1.99
CA VAL A 52 6.34 -10.84 -2.00
C VAL A 52 6.55 -9.61 -1.14
N ALA A 53 5.69 -8.60 -1.23
CA ALA A 53 5.75 -7.39 -0.42
C ALA A 53 5.57 -7.70 1.07
N THR A 54 4.65 -8.60 1.42
CA THR A 54 4.47 -9.02 2.82
C THR A 54 5.72 -9.71 3.37
N ALA A 55 6.29 -10.64 2.60
CA ALA A 55 7.52 -11.32 2.97
C ALA A 55 8.71 -10.35 3.08
N TRP A 56 8.84 -9.44 2.11
CA TRP A 56 9.89 -8.42 2.07
C TRP A 56 9.77 -7.43 3.23
N THR A 57 8.56 -7.02 3.59
CA THR A 57 8.31 -6.14 4.75
C THR A 57 8.83 -6.74 6.04
N TYR A 58 8.53 -8.02 6.27
CA TYR A 58 9.07 -8.72 7.43
C TYR A 58 10.59 -8.86 7.36
N GLY A 59 11.13 -9.28 6.21
CA GLY A 59 12.56 -9.46 5.99
C GLY A 59 13.36 -8.17 6.18
N TRP A 60 12.91 -7.07 5.59
CA TRP A 60 13.54 -5.76 5.68
C TRP A 60 13.54 -5.23 7.12
N ASN A 61 12.41 -5.34 7.83
CA ASN A 61 12.33 -4.94 9.24
C ASN A 61 13.40 -5.67 10.08
N LEU A 62 13.51 -6.99 9.91
CA LEU A 62 14.52 -7.79 10.60
C LEU A 62 15.96 -7.42 10.19
N LEU A 63 16.21 -7.25 8.90
CA LEU A 63 17.54 -6.89 8.38
C LEU A 63 17.98 -5.53 8.93
N PHE A 64 17.10 -4.54 8.90
CA PHE A 64 17.41 -3.21 9.39
C PHE A 64 17.62 -3.19 10.91
N ASP A 65 16.81 -3.93 11.67
CA ASP A 65 16.98 -4.01 13.13
C ASP A 65 18.29 -4.70 13.51
N LYS A 66 18.66 -5.77 12.81
CA LYS A 66 19.98 -6.41 12.97
C LYS A 66 21.12 -5.49 12.58
N ALA A 67 20.98 -4.74 11.49
CA ALA A 67 21.97 -3.77 11.05
C ALA A 67 22.15 -2.65 12.09
N LEU A 68 21.05 -2.11 12.62
CA LEU A 68 21.09 -1.07 13.64
C LEU A 68 21.71 -1.57 14.95
N LEU A 69 21.40 -2.81 15.34
CA LEU A 69 22.00 -3.43 16.53
C LEU A 69 23.51 -3.66 16.33
N THR A 70 23.93 -4.17 15.17
CA THR A 70 25.34 -4.48 14.90
C THR A 70 26.19 -3.21 14.72
N LEU A 71 25.66 -2.21 14.01
CA LEU A 71 26.41 -0.99 13.66
C LEU A 71 26.35 0.09 14.74
N CYS A 72 25.25 0.16 15.50
CA CYS A 72 25.01 1.24 16.47
C CYS A 72 24.79 0.73 17.90
N GLY A 73 24.77 -0.58 18.15
CA GLY A 73 24.56 -1.15 19.49
C GLY A 73 23.16 -0.92 20.07
N ARG A 74 22.17 -0.55 19.24
CA ARG A 74 20.83 -0.15 19.68
C ARG A 74 19.76 -0.58 18.69
N THR A 75 18.51 -0.71 19.16
CA THR A 75 17.34 -1.01 18.32
C THR A 75 16.33 0.14 18.24
N ASN A 76 16.48 1.17 19.07
CA ASN A 76 15.59 2.32 19.05
C ASN A 76 15.85 3.20 17.82
N LYS A 77 14.86 3.31 16.91
CA LYS A 77 14.95 4.08 15.66
C LYS A 77 14.71 5.58 15.91
N ARG A 78 15.77 6.38 15.80
CA ARG A 78 15.72 7.86 15.77
C ARG A 78 15.09 8.35 14.47
N PRO A 79 14.68 9.63 14.35
CA PRO A 79 14.08 10.16 13.13
C PRO A 79 14.89 9.87 11.86
N LEU A 80 16.21 10.03 11.90
CA LEU A 80 17.08 9.71 10.76
C LEU A 80 17.07 8.21 10.43
N ASP A 81 17.09 7.34 11.44
CA ASP A 81 17.05 5.88 11.21
C ASP A 81 15.70 5.47 10.57
N ARG A 82 14.60 6.14 10.93
CA ARG A 82 13.28 5.91 10.32
C ARG A 82 13.25 6.36 8.86
N PHE A 83 13.86 7.51 8.56
CA PHE A 83 14.00 7.97 7.18
C PHE A 83 14.82 6.99 6.34
N LEU A 84 16.00 6.58 6.83
CA LEU A 84 16.85 5.60 6.17
C LEU A 84 16.16 4.25 6.00
N HIS A 85 15.40 3.82 7.01
CA HIS A 85 14.61 2.60 6.94
C HIS A 85 13.55 2.67 5.84
N ALA A 86 12.77 3.75 5.79
CA ALA A 86 11.71 3.94 4.81
C ALA A 86 12.29 4.06 3.39
N PHE A 87 13.31 4.90 3.21
CA PHE A 87 13.96 5.07 1.91
C PHE A 87 14.65 3.79 1.44
N GLY A 88 15.35 3.08 2.33
CA GLY A 88 15.98 1.81 2.01
C GLY A 88 14.97 0.70 1.70
N TYR A 89 13.83 0.67 2.41
CA TYR A 89 12.73 -0.24 2.08
C TYR A 89 12.25 -0.02 0.65
N GLU A 90 11.91 1.23 0.33
CA GLU A 90 11.38 1.60 -0.98
C GLU A 90 12.39 1.29 -2.09
N ALA A 91 13.65 1.71 -1.92
CA ALA A 91 14.69 1.49 -2.91
C ALA A 91 14.97 0.00 -3.14
N SER A 92 15.09 -0.77 -2.06
CA SER A 92 15.39 -2.20 -2.16
C SER A 92 14.20 -3.01 -2.70
N PHE A 93 12.97 -2.65 -2.31
CA PHE A 93 11.78 -3.26 -2.86
C PHE A 93 11.61 -2.92 -4.34
N MET A 94 11.88 -1.68 -4.75
CA MET A 94 11.87 -1.26 -6.15
C MET A 94 12.89 -2.03 -6.99
N MET A 95 14.09 -2.31 -6.45
CA MET A 95 15.09 -3.16 -7.12
C MET A 95 14.61 -4.61 -7.31
N LEU A 96 13.71 -5.09 -6.45
CA LEU A 96 13.10 -6.42 -6.56
C LEU A 96 11.87 -6.40 -7.48
N SER A 97 11.02 -5.38 -7.38
CA SER A 97 9.73 -5.32 -8.06
C SER A 97 9.85 -4.95 -9.52
N LEU A 98 10.72 -3.99 -9.88
CA LEU A 98 10.84 -3.54 -11.27
C LEU A 98 11.25 -4.66 -12.23
N PRO A 99 12.29 -5.48 -11.97
CA PRO A 99 12.61 -6.59 -12.86
C PRO A 99 11.45 -7.58 -13.00
N CYS A 100 10.72 -7.85 -11.91
CA CYS A 100 9.55 -8.71 -11.95
C CYS A 100 8.45 -8.14 -12.86
N VAL A 101 8.12 -6.85 -12.73
CA VAL A 101 7.14 -6.18 -13.62
C VAL A 101 7.60 -6.22 -15.08
N MET A 102 8.86 -5.86 -15.32
CA MET A 102 9.45 -5.83 -16.67
C MET A 102 9.35 -7.19 -17.35
N PHE A 103 9.75 -8.27 -16.66
CA PHE A 103 9.69 -9.62 -17.22
C PHE A 103 8.27 -10.16 -17.32
N TRP A 104 7.37 -9.81 -16.40
CA TRP A 104 6.02 -10.37 -16.36
C TRP A 104 5.09 -9.74 -17.39
N LEU A 105 5.21 -8.43 -17.60
CA LEU A 105 4.37 -7.67 -18.54
C LEU A 105 5.09 -7.34 -19.85
N ASP A 106 6.32 -7.85 -20.04
CA ASP A 106 7.18 -7.53 -21.19
C ASP A 106 7.35 -6.01 -21.40
N LEU A 107 7.57 -5.30 -20.30
CA LEU A 107 7.73 -3.85 -20.28
C LEU A 107 9.20 -3.45 -20.20
N GLY A 108 9.55 -2.35 -20.86
CA GLY A 108 10.85 -1.71 -20.67
C GLY A 108 10.98 -1.10 -19.27
N LEU A 109 12.21 -0.71 -18.91
CA LEU A 109 12.49 -0.11 -17.60
C LEU A 109 11.68 1.17 -17.38
N TRP A 110 11.51 1.98 -18.44
CA TRP A 110 10.81 3.26 -18.30
C TRP A 110 9.32 3.08 -18.09
N GLU A 111 8.72 2.16 -18.84
CA GLU A 111 7.31 1.77 -18.74
C GLU A 111 7.02 1.17 -17.37
N ALA A 112 7.89 0.28 -16.86
CA ALA A 112 7.74 -0.31 -15.53
C ALA A 112 7.86 0.73 -14.41
N LEU A 113 8.79 1.67 -14.51
CA LEU A 113 8.94 2.77 -13.55
C LEU A 113 7.73 3.72 -13.58
N LEU A 114 7.22 4.06 -14.77
CA LEU A 114 6.02 4.89 -14.91
C LEU A 114 4.78 4.17 -14.38
N LEU A 115 4.67 2.86 -14.60
CA LEU A 115 3.60 2.04 -14.04
C LEU A 115 3.65 2.09 -12.50
N ASP A 116 4.80 1.84 -11.90
CA ASP A 116 4.98 1.86 -10.44
C ASP A 116 4.65 3.23 -9.83
N LEU A 117 5.20 4.31 -10.40
CA LEU A 117 4.91 5.66 -9.94
C LEU A 117 3.44 6.05 -10.14
N GLY A 118 2.85 5.64 -11.26
CA GLY A 118 1.43 5.83 -11.57
C GLY A 118 0.52 5.11 -10.57
N PHE A 119 0.87 3.89 -10.18
CA PHE A 119 0.20 3.13 -9.14
C PHE A 119 0.24 3.85 -7.80
N VAL A 120 1.43 4.28 -7.36
CA VAL A 120 1.60 5.01 -6.09
C VAL A 120 0.77 6.29 -6.09
N ALA A 121 0.86 7.09 -7.15
CA ALA A 121 0.09 8.32 -7.28
C ALA A 121 -1.43 8.06 -7.30
N PHE A 122 -1.88 7.05 -8.06
CA PHE A 122 -3.29 6.66 -8.11
C PHE A 122 -3.82 6.25 -6.74
N TYR A 123 -3.13 5.32 -6.06
CA TYR A 123 -3.57 4.81 -4.75
C TYR A 123 -3.54 5.87 -3.66
N LEU A 124 -2.59 6.82 -3.70
CA LEU A 124 -2.57 7.97 -2.78
C LEU A 124 -3.80 8.86 -2.94
N VAL A 125 -4.19 9.18 -4.17
CA VAL A 125 -5.40 9.98 -4.41
C VAL A 125 -6.65 9.16 -4.08
N TYR A 126 -6.67 7.90 -4.52
CA TYR A 126 -7.79 7.00 -4.32
C TYR A 126 -8.09 6.78 -2.83
N ILE A 127 -7.10 6.51 -1.98
CA ILE A 127 -7.35 6.28 -0.55
C ILE A 127 -7.94 7.51 0.13
N ILE A 128 -7.51 8.72 -0.24
CA ILE A 128 -8.05 9.97 0.30
C ILE A 128 -9.53 10.12 -0.09
N LEU A 129 -9.82 9.99 -1.39
CA LEU A 129 -11.19 10.14 -1.91
C LEU A 129 -12.12 9.05 -1.38
N PHE A 130 -11.67 7.80 -1.36
CA PHE A 130 -12.43 6.67 -0.86
C PHE A 130 -12.74 6.83 0.63
N THR A 131 -11.74 7.17 1.44
CA THR A 131 -11.93 7.36 2.89
C THR A 131 -12.96 8.45 3.14
N TRP A 132 -12.83 9.59 2.45
CA TRP A 132 -13.77 10.70 2.57
C TRP A 132 -15.20 10.31 2.14
N ALA A 133 -15.35 9.64 1.00
CA ALA A 133 -16.64 9.17 0.51
C ALA A 133 -17.28 8.14 1.48
N TYR A 134 -16.48 7.20 1.99
CA TYR A 134 -16.94 6.17 2.90
C TYR A 134 -17.47 6.77 4.21
N GLU A 135 -16.76 7.76 4.77
CA GLU A 135 -17.20 8.46 5.98
C GLU A 135 -18.48 9.27 5.76
N ARG A 136 -18.68 9.82 4.57
CA ARG A 136 -19.91 10.54 4.22
C ARG A 136 -21.12 9.60 4.11
N ILE A 137 -20.92 8.41 3.55
CA ILE A 137 -21.98 7.40 3.34
C ILE A 137 -22.27 6.64 4.65
N TRP A 138 -21.24 6.31 5.42
CA TRP A 138 -21.33 5.62 6.71
C TRP A 138 -20.66 6.44 7.83
N PRO A 139 -21.34 7.50 8.29
CA PRO A 139 -20.85 8.31 9.39
C PRO A 139 -20.79 7.48 10.67
N LEU A 140 -19.76 7.74 11.47
CA LEU A 140 -19.69 7.22 12.82
C LEU A 140 -20.85 7.79 13.65
N PRO A 141 -21.44 7.01 14.58
CA PRO A 141 -22.39 7.55 15.54
C PRO A 141 -21.73 8.75 16.22
N ALA A 142 -22.38 9.92 16.15
CA ALA A 142 -21.85 11.13 16.75
C ALA A 142 -21.55 10.84 18.23
N THR A 143 -20.28 10.99 18.63
CA THR A 143 -19.98 11.18 20.05
C THR A 143 -20.74 12.43 20.42
N ALA A 144 -21.75 12.31 21.28
CA ALA A 144 -22.63 13.41 21.66
C ALA A 144 -21.77 14.66 21.89
N GLN A 145 -21.83 15.60 20.95
CA GLN A 145 -21.21 16.90 21.13
C GLN A 145 -21.90 17.48 22.36
N GLN A 146 -21.16 17.62 23.45
CA GLN A 146 -21.58 18.40 24.60
C GLN A 146 -21.85 19.81 24.07
N THR A 147 -23.12 20.10 23.77
CA THR A 147 -23.62 21.48 23.73
C THR A 147 -23.35 22.08 25.10
N ALA A 148 -22.55 23.14 25.06
CA ALA A 148 -22.18 23.99 26.19
C ALA A 148 -23.40 24.54 26.94
#